data_AF-A0A6M3JAZ4-F1
#
_entry.id   AF-A0A6M3JAZ4-F1
#
_cell.length_a   1.000
_cell.length_b   1.000
_cell.length_c   1.000
_cell.angle_alpha   90.00
_cell.angle_beta   90.00
_cell.angle_gamma   90.00
#
_symmetry.space_group_name_H-M   'P 1'
#
loop_
_entity.id
_entity.type
_entity.pdbx_description
1 polymer ?
#
loop_
_entity_poly.entity_id
_entity_poly.type
_entity_poly.pdbx_seq_one_letter_code
_entity_poly.pdbx_strand_id
1 'polypeptide(L)'
;MPAKYTCGDCTFFRPDSLDGCQFPGNFTGGDSIACIQFKPKTSAEIRKFETGATRDTNSGKLNYVGALSPIVLQRYVQYLDAHRKQPDGSLRDFDNWKKGIPIEVYFEGLGRHFVATWLLAQGFSAEDNHGPVTLEDSLCASIFNASGWLHEILKAKLPKKSEG
;
A
#
# COMPACT_ATOMS: atom_id res chain seq x y z
N MET A 1 -11.10 49.16 17.79
CA MET A 1 -11.34 47.78 18.29
C MET A 1 -10.98 46.82 17.16
N PRO A 2 -9.95 45.97 17.26
CA PRO A 2 -9.68 45.00 16.21
C PRO A 2 -10.53 43.75 16.38
N ALA A 3 -11.07 43.26 15.26
CA ALA A 3 -11.99 42.15 15.17
C ALA A 3 -11.35 40.83 15.63
N LYS A 4 -12.08 40.07 16.47
CA LYS A 4 -11.74 38.69 16.83
C LYS A 4 -12.03 37.80 15.62
N TYR A 5 -10.98 37.33 14.94
CA TYR A 5 -11.10 36.21 14.02
C TYR A 5 -10.85 34.92 14.79
N THR A 6 -11.90 34.13 15.02
CA THR A 6 -11.79 32.78 15.55
C THR A 6 -11.48 31.83 14.39
N CYS A 7 -10.25 31.31 14.35
CA CYS A 7 -9.93 30.15 13.51
C CYS A 7 -10.63 28.93 14.13
N GLY A 8 -11.68 28.43 13.49
CA GLY A 8 -12.36 27.20 13.90
C GLY A 8 -11.42 26.00 13.78
N ASP A 9 -11.35 25.21 14.85
CA ASP A 9 -10.95 23.80 14.93
C ASP A 9 -9.83 23.30 14.00
N CYS A 10 -8.75 24.07 13.86
CA CYS A 10 -7.53 23.61 13.21
C CYS A 10 -6.57 23.03 14.26
N THR A 11 -6.57 21.71 14.44
CA THR A 11 -5.58 20.99 15.26
C THR A 11 -4.33 20.66 14.44
N PHE A 12 -3.59 21.70 14.03
CA PHE A 12 -2.20 21.54 13.60
C PHE A 12 -1.29 22.00 14.75
N PHE A 13 -0.29 21.18 15.04
CA PHE A 13 0.64 21.31 16.16
C PHE A 13 1.18 22.75 16.25
N ARG A 14 0.83 23.49 17.31
CA ARG A 14 1.50 24.74 17.69
C ARG A 14 2.75 24.37 18.48
N PRO A 15 3.97 24.58 17.97
CA PRO A 15 5.10 24.79 18.86
C PRO A 15 4.88 26.13 19.60
N ASP A 16 5.11 26.14 20.92
CA ASP A 16 4.71 27.19 21.87
C ASP A 16 5.39 28.57 21.68
N SER A 17 6.08 28.83 20.56
CA SER A 17 6.97 29.99 20.39
C SER A 17 6.66 30.92 19.21
N LEU A 18 5.49 30.84 18.58
CA LEU A 18 5.14 31.74 17.46
C LEU A 18 3.78 32.42 17.65
N ASP A 19 3.79 33.72 17.92
CA ASP A 19 2.63 34.60 17.86
C ASP A 19 2.20 34.80 16.39
N GLY A 20 1.24 33.99 15.93
CA GLY A 20 0.53 34.20 14.66
C GLY A 20 0.43 32.96 13.79
N CYS A 21 -0.72 32.78 13.15
CA CYS A 21 -0.90 31.81 12.07
C CYS A 21 -0.10 32.28 10.84
N GLN A 22 1.12 31.75 10.65
CA GLN A 22 1.82 31.88 9.38
C GLN A 22 1.30 30.84 8.40
N PHE A 23 0.26 31.19 7.65
CA PHE A 23 0.02 30.58 6.34
C PHE A 23 0.50 31.56 5.27
N PRO A 24 1.55 31.24 4.49
CA PRO A 24 1.77 31.92 3.22
C PRO A 24 0.85 31.25 2.19
N GLY A 25 -0.34 31.79 1.97
CA GLY A 25 -1.18 31.32 0.86
C GLY A 25 -2.64 31.67 0.99
N ASN A 26 -3.10 32.59 0.14
CA ASN A 26 -4.52 32.79 -0.18
C ASN A 26 -5.07 31.50 -0.81
N PHE A 27 -5.85 30.73 -0.05
CA PHE A 27 -6.68 29.67 -0.62
C PHE A 27 -7.99 30.29 -1.14
N THR A 28 -8.02 30.69 -2.40
CA THR A 28 -9.26 30.97 -3.12
C THR A 28 -9.63 29.77 -3.98
N GLY A 29 -10.73 29.10 -3.64
CA GLY A 29 -11.48 28.26 -4.58
C GLY A 29 -11.35 26.75 -4.39
N GLY A 30 -12.46 26.13 -3.96
CA GLY A 30 -13.04 25.00 -4.68
C GLY A 30 -12.56 23.58 -4.38
N ASP A 31 -11.31 23.37 -4.01
CA ASP A 31 -10.81 21.99 -3.84
C ASP A 31 -10.79 21.59 -2.37
N SER A 32 -11.79 20.80 -1.99
CA SER A 32 -11.86 20.08 -0.73
C SER A 32 -10.71 19.07 -0.66
N ILE A 33 -9.52 19.55 -0.27
CA ILE A 33 -8.50 18.70 0.34
C ILE A 33 -9.22 18.05 1.51
N ALA A 34 -9.51 16.75 1.37
CA ALA A 34 -10.09 15.97 2.43
C ALA A 34 -9.17 16.10 3.65
N CYS A 35 -9.56 16.96 4.60
CA CYS A 35 -8.98 16.98 5.92
C CYS A 35 -9.11 15.55 6.43
N ILE A 36 -8.01 14.80 6.42
CA ILE A 36 -7.93 13.49 7.06
C ILE A 36 -8.12 13.81 8.53
N GLN A 37 -9.36 13.76 9.00
CA GLN A 37 -9.69 13.99 10.39
C GLN A 37 -9.02 12.87 11.18
N PHE A 38 -7.85 13.16 11.73
CA PHE A 38 -7.24 12.33 12.77
C PHE A 38 -8.19 12.38 13.97
N LYS A 39 -9.04 11.36 14.09
CA LYS A 39 -9.85 11.19 15.29
C LYS A 39 -8.88 11.12 16.49
N PRO A 40 -8.99 12.02 17.48
CA PRO A 40 -8.15 11.96 18.66
C PRO A 40 -8.38 10.62 19.38
N LYS A 41 -7.30 10.03 19.87
CA LYS A 41 -7.29 8.73 20.55
C LYS A 41 -8.14 8.83 21.83
N THR A 42 -9.35 8.29 21.80
CA THR A 42 -10.18 8.09 22.99
C THR A 42 -9.40 7.26 24.00
N SER A 43 -9.29 7.76 25.24
CA SER A 43 -8.56 7.24 26.41
C SER A 43 -8.09 5.78 26.29
N ALA A 44 -6.77 5.61 26.15
CA ALA A 44 -6.13 4.34 25.89
C ALA A 44 -6.19 3.40 27.10
N GLU A 45 -6.92 2.28 26.98
CA GLU A 45 -6.67 1.13 27.85
C GLU A 45 -5.21 0.67 27.65
N ILE A 46 -4.44 0.54 28.74
CA ILE A 46 -3.05 0.08 28.68
C ILE A 46 -3.04 -1.39 29.12
N ARG A 47 -2.51 -2.27 28.26
CA ARG A 47 -2.30 -3.67 28.64
C ARG A 47 -1.10 -3.75 29.56
N LYS A 48 -1.26 -4.43 30.68
CA LYS A 48 -0.17 -4.79 31.59
C LYS A 48 0.10 -6.28 31.44
N PHE A 49 1.36 -6.66 31.42
CA PHE A 49 1.80 -8.05 31.39
C PHE A 49 2.27 -8.46 32.78
N GLU A 50 2.25 -9.75 33.07
CA GLU A 50 2.70 -10.30 34.37
C GLU A 50 4.17 -9.98 34.67
N THR A 51 4.98 -9.75 33.62
CA THR A 51 6.38 -9.31 33.72
C THR A 51 6.54 -7.85 34.18
N GLY A 52 5.44 -7.11 34.37
CA GLY A 52 5.46 -5.67 34.65
C GLY A 52 5.59 -4.80 33.40
N ALA A 53 5.77 -5.39 32.21
CA ALA A 53 5.75 -4.65 30.96
C ALA A 53 4.36 -4.04 30.71
N THR A 54 4.31 -2.91 30.01
CA THR A 54 3.05 -2.31 29.56
C THR A 54 3.09 -2.04 28.07
N ARG A 55 1.95 -2.17 27.39
CA ARG A 55 1.82 -1.85 25.97
C ARG A 55 0.44 -1.31 25.68
N ASP A 56 0.37 -0.39 24.73
CA ASP A 56 -0.87 0.14 24.21
C ASP A 56 -1.81 -1.00 23.71
N THR A 57 -3.13 -0.74 23.69
CA THR A 57 -4.09 -1.72 23.17
C THR A 57 -3.79 -2.06 21.71
N ASN A 58 -4.30 -3.22 21.29
CA ASN A 58 -4.39 -3.56 19.87
C ASN A 58 -5.63 -2.92 19.20
N SER A 59 -6.48 -2.20 19.95
CA SER A 59 -7.70 -1.61 19.42
C SER A 59 -7.36 -0.58 18.34
N GLY A 60 -7.99 -0.73 17.18
CA GLY A 60 -7.74 0.10 16.00
C GLY A 60 -6.43 -0.17 15.24
N LYS A 61 -5.61 -1.16 15.65
CA LYS A 61 -4.35 -1.52 14.96
C LYS A 61 -4.54 -2.71 14.04
N LEU A 62 -3.93 -2.65 12.86
CA LEU A 62 -3.91 -3.77 11.92
C LEU A 62 -3.03 -4.90 12.46
N ASN A 63 -3.53 -6.13 12.41
CA ASN A 63 -2.78 -7.34 12.72
C ASN A 63 -2.30 -8.03 11.43
N TYR A 64 -1.12 -7.64 10.94
CA TYR A 64 -0.56 -8.18 9.70
C TYR A 64 -0.32 -9.69 9.75
N VAL A 65 0.16 -10.22 10.88
CA VAL A 65 0.44 -11.67 11.04
C VAL A 65 -0.85 -12.49 11.06
N GLY A 66 -1.94 -11.93 11.59
CA GLY A 66 -3.26 -12.58 11.51
C GLY A 66 -3.94 -12.43 10.15
N ALA A 67 -3.67 -11.35 9.42
CA ALA A 67 -4.28 -11.07 8.12
C ALA A 67 -3.60 -11.80 6.96
N LEU A 68 -2.32 -12.14 7.08
CA LEU A 68 -1.51 -12.71 6.00
C LEU A 68 -1.10 -14.15 6.32
N SER A 69 -1.18 -15.02 5.31
CA SER A 69 -0.70 -16.40 5.42
C SER A 69 0.81 -16.48 5.14
N PRO A 70 1.65 -16.97 6.08
CA PRO A 70 3.10 -17.02 5.89
C PRO A 70 3.52 -17.96 4.75
N ILE A 71 2.79 -19.06 4.53
CA ILE A 71 3.08 -20.01 3.44
C ILE A 71 2.77 -19.40 2.06
N VAL A 72 1.72 -18.58 1.97
CA VAL A 72 1.38 -17.87 0.73
C VAL A 72 2.43 -16.80 0.43
N LEU A 73 2.85 -16.04 1.45
CA LEU A 73 3.92 -15.06 1.30
C LEU A 73 5.23 -15.68 0.84
N GLN A 74 5.62 -16.82 1.42
CA GLN A 74 6.83 -17.54 1.02
C GLN A 74 6.76 -17.98 -0.44
N ARG A 75 5.67 -18.62 -0.86
CA ARG A 75 5.48 -19.07 -2.24
C ARG A 75 5.46 -17.91 -3.24
N TYR A 76 4.84 -16.80 -2.86
CA TYR A 76 4.79 -15.60 -3.68
C TYR A 76 6.19 -14.98 -3.84
N VAL A 77 7.00 -14.90 -2.79
CA VAL A 77 8.38 -14.40 -2.90
C VAL A 77 9.26 -15.33 -3.75
N GLN A 78 9.09 -16.65 -3.66
CA GLN A 78 9.77 -17.61 -4.54
C GLN A 78 9.40 -17.38 -6.02
N TYR A 79 8.11 -17.13 -6.29
CA TYR A 79 7.67 -16.75 -7.63
C TYR A 79 8.38 -15.46 -8.10
N LEU A 80 8.46 -14.42 -7.28
CA LEU A 80 9.15 -13.18 -7.64
C LEU A 80 10.67 -13.39 -7.86
N ASP A 81 11.31 -14.25 -7.07
CA ASP A 81 12.74 -14.58 -7.23
C ASP A 81 13.02 -15.31 -8.56
N ALA A 82 12.10 -16.16 -9.00
CA ALA A 82 12.21 -16.78 -10.32
C ALA A 82 12.06 -15.72 -11.45
N HIS A 83 11.11 -14.80 -11.32
CA HIS A 83 10.76 -13.84 -12.37
C HIS A 83 11.64 -12.57 -12.39
N ARG A 84 12.52 -12.36 -11.41
CA ARG A 84 13.52 -11.28 -11.45
C ARG A 84 14.75 -11.61 -12.32
N LYS A 85 14.93 -12.88 -12.69
CA LYS A 85 15.98 -13.35 -13.62
C LYS A 85 15.59 -13.00 -15.04
N GLN A 86 16.47 -12.28 -15.74
CA GLN A 86 16.24 -11.88 -17.13
C GLN A 86 16.83 -12.91 -18.12
N PRO A 87 16.41 -12.90 -19.40
CA PRO A 87 16.95 -13.80 -20.42
C PRO A 87 18.46 -13.66 -20.65
N ASP A 88 19.01 -12.47 -20.39
CA ASP A 88 20.45 -12.18 -20.47
C ASP A 88 21.22 -12.63 -19.21
N GLY A 89 20.54 -13.26 -18.25
CA GLY A 89 21.12 -13.72 -16.99
C GLY A 89 21.25 -12.64 -15.92
N SER A 90 20.92 -11.38 -16.22
CA SER A 90 20.94 -10.31 -15.23
C SER A 90 19.80 -10.46 -14.21
N LEU A 91 20.03 -9.94 -13.00
CA LEU A 91 19.05 -9.97 -11.92
C LEU A 91 18.50 -8.57 -11.68
N ARG A 92 17.17 -8.44 -11.73
CA ARG A 92 16.47 -7.23 -11.28
C ARG A 92 16.34 -7.23 -9.76
N ASP A 93 16.32 -6.04 -9.17
CA ASP A 93 15.95 -5.89 -7.77
C ASP A 93 14.51 -6.35 -7.54
N PHE A 94 14.23 -6.89 -6.34
CA PHE A 94 12.90 -7.41 -5.98
C PHE A 94 11.78 -6.36 -6.10
N ASP A 95 12.11 -5.10 -5.88
CA ASP A 95 11.18 -3.99 -5.91
C ASP A 95 11.20 -3.21 -7.24
N ASN A 96 11.88 -3.72 -8.27
CA ASN A 96 11.97 -3.05 -9.57
C ASN A 96 10.59 -2.69 -10.16
N TRP A 97 9.57 -3.53 -9.93
CA TRP A 97 8.19 -3.27 -10.37
C TRP A 97 7.58 -2.02 -9.74
N LYS A 98 8.03 -1.58 -8.55
CA LYS A 98 7.54 -0.37 -7.88
C LYS A 98 7.97 0.92 -8.57
N LYS A 99 8.95 0.86 -9.48
CA LYS A 99 9.36 1.98 -10.34
C LYS A 99 8.21 2.41 -11.27
N GLY A 100 7.30 1.49 -11.59
CA GLY A 100 6.09 1.74 -12.35
C GLY A 100 6.02 0.90 -13.61
N ILE A 101 4.85 0.32 -13.84
CA ILE A 101 4.47 -0.40 -15.06
C ILE A 101 3.09 0.19 -15.46
N PRO A 102 2.82 0.42 -16.77
CA PRO A 102 1.53 0.93 -17.21
C PRO A 102 0.36 0.08 -16.70
N ILE A 103 -0.76 0.71 -16.37
CA ILE A 103 -1.94 0.05 -15.80
C ILE A 103 -2.48 -1.02 -16.77
N GLU A 104 -2.46 -0.71 -18.07
CA GLU A 104 -2.95 -1.59 -19.14
C GLU A 104 -2.14 -2.90 -19.17
N VAL A 105 -0.83 -2.84 -18.94
CA VAL A 105 0.04 -4.01 -18.88
C VAL A 105 -0.31 -4.90 -17.68
N TYR A 106 -0.62 -4.30 -16.53
CA TYR A 106 -1.11 -5.05 -15.37
C TYR A 106 -2.49 -5.68 -15.63
N PHE A 107 -3.40 -4.95 -16.28
CA PHE A 107 -4.74 -5.44 -16.59
C PHE A 107 -4.69 -6.65 -17.54
N GLU A 108 -3.94 -6.55 -18.63
CA GLU A 108 -3.76 -7.66 -19.56
C GLU A 108 -3.06 -8.85 -18.91
N GLY A 109 -2.03 -8.61 -18.10
CA GLY A 109 -1.34 -9.64 -17.33
C GLY A 109 -2.29 -10.37 -16.40
N LEU A 110 -3.07 -9.63 -15.61
CA LEU A 110 -4.07 -10.19 -14.71
C LEU A 110 -5.09 -11.04 -15.47
N GLY A 111 -5.57 -10.57 -16.63
CA GLY A 111 -6.50 -11.32 -17.48
C GLY A 111 -5.94 -12.66 -17.96
N ARG A 112 -4.70 -12.69 -18.46
CA ARG A 112 -4.04 -13.94 -18.91
C ARG A 112 -3.90 -14.94 -17.77
N HIS A 113 -3.43 -14.49 -16.61
CA HIS A 113 -3.22 -15.37 -15.48
C HIS A 113 -4.54 -15.84 -14.84
N PHE A 114 -5.59 -15.01 -14.87
CA PHE A 114 -6.94 -15.44 -14.48
C PHE A 114 -7.45 -16.59 -15.35
N VAL A 115 -7.34 -16.47 -16.68
CA VAL A 115 -7.75 -17.54 -17.61
C VAL A 115 -6.93 -18.81 -17.37
N ALA A 116 -5.61 -18.69 -17.16
CA ALA A 116 -4.75 -19.84 -16.85
C ALA A 116 -5.17 -20.51 -15.53
N THR A 117 -5.41 -19.73 -14.46
CA THR A 117 -5.94 -20.25 -13.19
C THR A 117 -7.26 -20.98 -13.39
N TRP A 118 -8.17 -20.41 -14.18
CA TRP A 118 -9.48 -21.02 -14.44
C TRP A 118 -9.36 -22.33 -15.20
N LEU A 119 -8.56 -22.39 -16.27
CA LEU A 119 -8.30 -23.63 -17.01
C LEU A 119 -7.73 -24.72 -16.11
N LEU A 120 -6.69 -24.39 -15.34
CA LEU A 120 -6.02 -25.32 -14.42
C LEU A 120 -6.96 -25.80 -13.31
N ALA A 121 -7.81 -24.93 -12.77
CA ALA A 121 -8.82 -25.30 -11.78
C ALA A 121 -9.89 -26.25 -12.33
N GLN A 122 -10.11 -26.27 -13.64
CA GLN A 122 -11.04 -27.18 -14.33
C GLN A 122 -10.34 -28.45 -14.84
N GLY A 123 -9.04 -28.62 -14.57
CA GLY A 123 -8.26 -29.79 -15.00
C GLY A 123 -7.72 -29.72 -16.43
N PHE A 124 -7.81 -28.56 -17.09
CA PHE A 124 -7.16 -28.33 -18.38
C PHE A 124 -5.71 -27.87 -18.20
N SER A 125 -4.87 -28.10 -19.21
CA SER A 125 -3.52 -27.53 -19.27
C SER A 125 -3.56 -26.05 -19.63
N ALA A 126 -2.60 -25.28 -19.11
CA ALA A 126 -2.35 -23.89 -19.50
C ALA A 126 -0.86 -23.70 -19.76
N GLU A 127 -0.53 -22.90 -20.77
CA GLU A 127 0.85 -22.60 -21.17
C GLU A 127 1.00 -21.10 -21.46
N ASP A 128 2.21 -20.59 -21.33
CA ASP A 128 2.60 -19.26 -21.77
C ASP A 128 3.83 -19.34 -22.70
N ASN A 129 4.42 -18.19 -23.03
CA ASN A 129 5.59 -18.09 -23.90
C ASN A 129 6.88 -18.70 -23.30
N HIS A 130 6.83 -19.19 -22.07
CA HIS A 130 7.91 -19.88 -21.36
C HIS A 130 7.58 -21.35 -21.06
N GLY A 131 6.40 -21.84 -21.47
CA GLY A 131 6.00 -23.24 -21.37
C GLY A 131 4.80 -23.47 -20.44
N PRO A 132 4.66 -24.69 -19.87
CA PRO A 132 3.54 -25.03 -18.99
C PRO A 132 3.50 -24.17 -17.73
N VAL A 133 2.31 -23.69 -17.39
CA VAL A 133 2.05 -22.86 -16.22
C VAL A 133 1.42 -23.71 -15.11
N THR A 134 1.92 -23.55 -13.88
CA THR A 134 1.33 -24.21 -12.70
C THR A 134 0.20 -23.37 -12.10
N LEU A 135 -0.72 -24.02 -11.37
CA LEU A 135 -1.81 -23.30 -10.71
C LEU A 135 -1.26 -22.28 -9.70
N GLU A 136 -0.24 -22.65 -8.94
CA GLU A 136 0.41 -21.77 -7.98
C GLU A 136 1.08 -20.55 -8.64
N ASP A 137 1.77 -20.75 -9.77
CA ASP A 137 2.39 -19.64 -10.50
C ASP A 137 1.34 -18.71 -11.09
N SER A 138 0.25 -19.25 -11.64
CA SER A 138 -0.86 -18.42 -12.16
C SER A 138 -1.52 -17.57 -11.07
N LEU A 139 -1.69 -18.12 -9.86
CA LEU A 139 -2.20 -17.39 -8.70
C LEU A 139 -1.20 -16.32 -8.23
N CYS A 140 0.09 -16.66 -8.14
CA CYS A 140 1.14 -15.70 -7.76
C CYS A 140 1.26 -14.57 -8.78
N ALA A 141 1.16 -14.87 -10.06
CA ALA A 141 1.17 -13.88 -11.13
C ALA A 141 -0.06 -12.96 -11.08
N SER A 142 -1.23 -13.50 -10.73
CA SER A 142 -2.44 -12.71 -10.49
C SER A 142 -2.26 -11.76 -9.29
N ILE A 143 -1.69 -12.25 -8.18
CA ILE A 143 -1.34 -11.42 -7.01
C ILE A 143 -0.36 -10.31 -7.43
N PHE A 144 0.65 -10.62 -8.24
CA PHE A 144 1.63 -9.64 -8.72
C PHE A 144 0.97 -8.51 -9.51
N ASN A 145 0.15 -8.85 -10.50
CA ASN A 145 -0.51 -7.84 -11.34
C ASN A 145 -1.51 -6.99 -10.55
N ALA A 146 -2.31 -7.62 -9.68
CA ALA A 146 -3.23 -6.89 -8.81
C ALA A 146 -2.49 -5.95 -7.82
N SER A 147 -1.40 -6.43 -7.23
CA SER A 147 -0.57 -5.64 -6.30
C SER A 147 0.11 -4.47 -7.01
N GLY A 148 0.63 -4.70 -8.22
CA GLY A 148 1.24 -3.70 -9.08
C GLY A 148 0.28 -2.58 -9.47
N TRP A 149 -0.91 -2.96 -9.93
CA TRP A 149 -1.95 -1.99 -10.27
C TRP A 149 -2.39 -1.19 -9.03
N LEU A 150 -2.66 -1.88 -7.90
CA LEU A 150 -3.02 -1.20 -6.66
C LEU A 150 -1.90 -0.26 -6.18
N HIS A 151 -0.64 -0.65 -6.31
CA HIS A 151 0.51 0.18 -5.96
C HIS A 151 0.51 1.50 -6.75
N GLU A 152 0.27 1.49 -8.06
CA GLU A 152 0.22 2.73 -8.85
C GLU A 152 -0.98 3.61 -8.46
N ILE A 153 -2.15 3.02 -8.19
CA ILE A 153 -3.33 3.77 -7.69
C ILE A 153 -3.02 4.44 -6.35
N LEU A 154 -2.41 3.71 -5.41
CA LEU A 154 -2.12 4.23 -4.07
C LEU A 154 -0.98 5.25 -4.08
N LYS A 155 0.08 4.99 -4.85
CA LYS A 155 1.21 5.90 -5.05
C LYS A 155 0.76 7.25 -5.62
N ALA A 156 -0.20 7.26 -6.55
CA ALA A 156 -0.78 8.50 -7.09
C ALA A 156 -1.54 9.34 -6.04
N LYS A 157 -1.99 8.73 -4.94
CA LYS A 157 -2.71 9.40 -3.84
C LYS A 157 -1.79 9.89 -2.72
N LEU A 158 -0.54 9.42 -2.69
CA LEU A 158 0.41 9.83 -1.65
C LEU A 158 0.92 11.25 -1.93
N PRO A 159 1.09 12.09 -0.88
CA PRO A 159 1.70 13.40 -1.06
C PRO A 159 3.11 13.25 -1.61
N LYS A 160 3.45 14.01 -2.66
CA LYS A 160 4.84 14.07 -3.14
C LYS A 160 5.69 14.62 -1.99
N LYS A 161 6.74 13.88 -1.61
CA LYS A 161 7.76 14.42 -0.71
C LYS A 161 8.30 15.69 -1.37
N SER A 162 8.16 16.84 -0.71
CA SER A 162 8.87 18.05 -1.10
C SER A 162 10.36 17.72 -1.06
N GLU A 163 11.03 17.83 -2.21
CA GLU A 163 12.49 17.78 -2.27
C GLU A 163 13.01 18.94 -1.42
N GLY A 164 13.78 18.59 -0.39
CA GLY A 164 14.46 19.53 0.49
C GLY A 164 15.88 19.80 -0.01
#